data_AF-A0AAD8K8C9-F1
#
_entry.id   AF-A0AAD8K8C9-F1
#
_cell.length_a   1.000
_cell.length_b   1.000
_cell.length_c   1.000
_cell.angle_alpha   90.00
_cell.angle_beta   90.00
_cell.angle_gamma   90.00
#
_symmetry.space_group_name_H-M   'P 1'
#
loop_
_entity.id
_entity.type
_entity.pdbx_description
1 polymer ?
#
loop_
_entity_poly.entity_id
_entity_poly.type
_entity_poly.pdbx_seq_one_letter_code
_entity_poly.pdbx_strand_id
1 'polypeptide(L)'
;MSSDHQIKLGISEIGEGSSSRGVGVGGGATIPSGSQPPPQLSRYESQKRRDWNTFGQYLKNQRPPVALSHSNYGHVLDFLRYLDQFGKTKVHLQGCVFYGHSDPAGPCTCPLRQAWGSLDALIGRLRAAYEENGGLPEMNPFASSAIRVYLREIRDSQAKARGIPYKKKKKKRNNIIPNVKANKETSNT
;
A
#
# COMPACT_ATOMS: atom_id res chain seq x y z
N MET A 1 71.15 8.62 30.29
CA MET A 1 70.80 7.20 30.52
C MET A 1 69.67 6.85 29.58
N SER A 2 69.82 5.71 28.91
CA SER A 2 69.16 5.13 27.75
C SER A 2 67.80 5.61 27.24
N SER A 3 67.77 5.73 25.90
CA SER A 3 66.78 5.23 24.92
C SER A 3 65.65 4.33 25.44
N ASP A 4 64.45 4.44 24.86
CA ASP A 4 63.92 3.48 23.85
C ASP A 4 62.38 3.49 23.70
N HIS A 5 61.99 3.32 22.43
CA HIS A 5 60.86 2.58 21.88
C HIS A 5 59.40 2.74 22.40
N GLN A 6 58.61 3.23 21.44
CA GLN A 6 57.20 2.98 21.16
C GLN A 6 56.80 1.50 21.11
N ILE A 7 55.75 1.04 21.82
CA ILE A 7 55.04 -0.21 21.51
C ILE A 7 53.52 -0.13 21.79
N LYS A 8 52.81 -0.61 20.77
CA LYS A 8 51.39 -0.89 20.54
C LYS A 8 50.95 -2.18 21.26
N LEU A 9 49.67 -2.56 21.10
CA LEU A 9 49.05 -3.87 21.37
C LEU A 9 48.45 -3.93 22.80
N GLY A 10 47.14 -4.09 23.02
CA GLY A 10 46.18 -4.98 22.36
C GLY A 10 46.29 -6.36 23.01
N ILE A 11 45.18 -6.92 23.54
CA ILE A 11 44.84 -8.37 23.62
C ILE A 11 43.69 -8.65 24.64
N SER A 12 42.66 -9.36 24.13
CA SER A 12 41.74 -10.40 24.68
C SER A 12 41.12 -10.30 26.08
N GLU A 13 39.78 -10.34 26.16
CA GLU A 13 38.91 -11.51 26.53
C GLU A 13 38.92 -11.89 28.03
N ILE A 14 37.72 -11.96 28.65
CA ILE A 14 37.05 -13.15 29.22
C ILE A 14 35.84 -12.74 30.10
N GLY A 15 34.77 -13.55 30.12
CA GLY A 15 33.68 -13.41 31.09
C GLY A 15 32.40 -14.17 30.74
N GLU A 16 32.35 -15.45 31.15
CA GLU A 16 31.28 -16.45 30.98
C GLU A 16 30.02 -16.21 31.85
N GLY A 17 28.88 -16.85 31.52
CA GLY A 17 27.70 -16.86 32.39
C GLY A 17 26.45 -17.62 31.89
N SER A 18 26.45 -18.94 32.10
CA SER A 18 25.42 -20.01 32.02
C SER A 18 23.89 -19.74 31.99
N SER A 19 23.16 -20.63 31.28
CA SER A 19 21.97 -21.33 31.82
C SER A 19 21.64 -22.67 31.12
N SER A 20 21.91 -23.74 31.88
CA SER A 20 21.24 -25.03 32.12
C SER A 20 20.30 -25.68 31.09
N ARG A 21 20.62 -26.92 30.71
CA ARG A 21 19.73 -27.93 30.11
C ARG A 21 19.32 -28.96 31.17
N GLY A 22 18.03 -29.28 31.25
CA GLY A 22 17.49 -30.41 32.00
C GLY A 22 16.81 -31.41 31.06
N VAL A 23 17.19 -32.69 31.15
CA VAL A 23 16.58 -33.82 30.45
C VAL A 23 15.74 -34.61 31.47
N GLY A 24 14.50 -34.95 31.10
CA GLY A 24 13.63 -35.86 31.85
C GLY A 24 12.82 -36.71 30.86
N VAL A 25 12.83 -38.03 31.07
CA VAL A 25 12.26 -39.08 30.23
C VAL A 25 10.96 -39.60 30.85
N GLY A 26 9.97 -39.91 30.00
CA GLY A 26 8.98 -40.97 30.22
C GLY A 26 7.68 -40.61 30.97
N GLY A 27 6.57 -40.54 30.24
CA GLY A 27 5.21 -40.55 30.80
C GLY A 27 4.16 -40.39 29.71
N GLY A 28 3.42 -41.45 29.41
CA GLY A 28 2.36 -41.45 28.40
C GLY A 28 1.25 -40.44 28.72
N ALA A 29 0.96 -39.57 27.75
CA ALA A 29 -0.19 -38.67 27.78
C ALA A 29 -0.90 -38.74 26.43
N THR A 30 -2.19 -39.01 26.50
CA THR A 30 -3.19 -38.91 25.43
C THR A 30 -3.04 -37.61 24.64
N ILE A 31 -2.98 -37.73 23.31
CA ILE A 31 -3.03 -36.57 22.40
C ILE A 31 -4.45 -36.00 22.43
N PRO A 32 -4.69 -34.75 22.87
CA PRO A 32 -5.93 -34.08 22.54
C PRO A 32 -5.86 -33.69 21.06
N SER A 33 -6.87 -34.12 20.29
CA SER A 33 -7.11 -33.70 18.91
C SER A 33 -6.82 -32.21 18.74
N GLY A 34 -5.95 -31.90 17.78
CA GLY A 34 -5.57 -30.54 17.43
C GLY A 34 -6.79 -29.67 17.21
N SER A 35 -7.00 -28.71 18.11
CA SER A 35 -7.77 -27.51 17.82
C SER A 35 -7.04 -26.78 16.70
N GLN A 36 -7.51 -26.97 15.46
CA GLN A 36 -7.15 -26.12 14.35
C GLN A 36 -7.36 -24.66 14.79
N PRO A 37 -6.34 -23.79 14.77
CA PRO A 37 -6.58 -22.37 14.99
C PRO A 37 -7.61 -21.90 13.96
N PRO A 38 -8.53 -20.99 14.32
CA PRO A 38 -9.54 -20.50 13.39
C PRO A 38 -8.84 -20.06 12.10
N PRO A 39 -9.41 -20.36 10.92
CA PRO A 39 -8.76 -20.06 9.66
C PRO A 39 -8.36 -18.59 9.66
N GLN A 40 -7.04 -18.35 9.61
CA GLN A 40 -6.49 -17.01 9.54
C GLN A 40 -7.10 -16.37 8.30
N LEU A 41 -7.91 -15.32 8.51
CA LEU A 41 -8.46 -14.54 7.41
C LEU A 41 -7.30 -14.17 6.47
N SER A 42 -7.50 -14.35 5.17
CA SER A 42 -6.52 -13.94 4.16
C SER A 42 -5.99 -12.54 4.49
N ARG A 43 -4.71 -12.28 4.20
CA ARG A 43 -4.07 -10.98 4.44
C ARG A 43 -4.95 -9.82 3.94
N TYR A 44 -5.60 -10.02 2.79
CA TYR A 44 -6.55 -9.09 2.21
C TYR A 44 -7.78 -8.86 3.11
N GLU A 45 -8.43 -9.93 3.56
CA GLU A 45 -9.61 -9.90 4.43
C GLU A 45 -9.33 -9.18 5.75
N SER A 46 -8.21 -9.51 6.39
CA SER A 46 -7.78 -8.84 7.62
C SER A 46 -7.56 -7.34 7.41
N GLN A 47 -6.97 -6.94 6.27
CA GLN A 47 -6.77 -5.52 5.95
C GLN A 47 -8.09 -4.82 5.68
N LYS A 48 -8.99 -5.43 4.90
CA LYS A 48 -10.31 -4.91 4.59
C LYS A 48 -11.13 -4.67 5.86
N ARG A 49 -11.12 -5.63 6.79
CA ARG A 49 -11.80 -5.48 8.09
C ARG A 49 -11.24 -4.33 8.92
N ARG A 50 -9.92 -4.16 8.96
CA ARG A 50 -9.30 -3.01 9.65
C ARG A 50 -9.74 -1.69 9.04
N ASP A 51 -9.65 -1.58 7.72
CA ASP A 51 -10.01 -0.35 7.01
C ASP A 51 -11.48 0.02 7.22
N TRP A 52 -12.37 -0.97 7.17
CA TRP A 52 -13.80 -0.81 7.47
C TRP A 52 -14.04 -0.29 8.89
N ASN A 53 -13.39 -0.91 9.87
CA ASN A 53 -13.49 -0.48 11.27
C ASN A 53 -12.94 0.93 11.47
N THR A 54 -11.82 1.28 10.83
CA THR A 54 -11.24 2.62 10.88
C THR A 54 -12.20 3.66 10.30
N PHE A 55 -12.84 3.37 9.16
CA PHE A 55 -13.83 4.26 8.58
C PHE A 55 -15.05 4.41 9.49
N GLY A 56 -15.59 3.31 10.02
CA GLY A 56 -16.70 3.35 10.97
C GLY A 56 -16.37 4.15 12.24
N GLN A 57 -15.16 4.02 12.77
CA GLN A 57 -14.71 4.83 13.91
C GLN A 57 -14.58 6.31 13.55
N TYR A 58 -14.06 6.62 12.37
CA TYR A 58 -13.98 7.99 11.87
C TYR A 58 -15.36 8.65 11.80
N LEU A 59 -16.39 7.94 11.34
CA LEU A 59 -17.77 8.45 11.29
C LEU A 59 -18.36 8.71 12.69
N LYS A 60 -18.12 7.80 13.65
CA LYS A 60 -18.55 7.98 15.04
C LYS A 60 -17.91 9.19 15.71
N ASN A 61 -16.71 9.56 15.29
CA ASN A 61 -15.97 10.71 15.81
C ASN A 61 -16.37 12.05 15.17
N GLN A 62 -17.26 12.04 14.17
CA GLN A 62 -17.80 13.27 13.58
C GLN A 62 -18.66 14.05 14.58
N ARG A 63 -18.86 15.34 14.33
CA ARG A 63 -19.76 16.20 15.12
C ARG A 63 -20.78 16.87 14.19
N PRO A 64 -22.03 16.38 14.14
CA PRO A 64 -22.59 15.25 14.90
C PRO A 64 -22.07 13.88 14.43
N PRO A 65 -22.12 12.82 15.27
CA PRO A 65 -21.76 11.47 14.86
C PRO A 65 -22.61 10.96 13.70
N VAL A 66 -21.98 10.28 12.76
CA VAL A 66 -22.65 9.79 11.54
C VAL A 66 -22.77 8.26 11.61
N ALA A 67 -23.98 7.74 11.43
CA ALA A 67 -24.20 6.31 11.27
C ALA A 67 -23.67 5.83 9.90
N LEU A 68 -23.15 4.61 9.82
CA LEU A 68 -22.65 4.04 8.55
C LEU A 68 -23.71 4.05 7.45
N SER A 69 -24.98 3.80 7.79
CA SER A 69 -26.14 3.86 6.87
C SER A 69 -26.39 5.25 6.29
N HIS A 70 -26.01 6.31 7.00
CA HIS A 70 -26.17 7.70 6.57
C HIS A 70 -24.88 8.27 5.97
N SER A 71 -23.81 7.47 5.89
CA SER A 71 -22.59 7.87 5.24
C SER A 71 -22.84 8.10 3.74
N ASN A 72 -22.17 9.10 3.19
CA ASN A 72 -22.31 9.50 1.80
C ASN A 72 -20.89 9.78 1.26
N TYR A 73 -20.78 10.05 -0.04
CA TYR A 73 -19.48 10.26 -0.67
C TYR A 73 -18.70 11.46 -0.07
N GLY A 74 -19.38 12.46 0.51
CA GLY A 74 -18.74 13.59 1.19
C GLY A 74 -17.93 13.12 2.40
N HIS A 75 -18.54 12.32 3.28
CA HIS A 75 -17.86 11.71 4.41
C HIS A 75 -16.67 10.83 3.98
N VAL A 76 -16.78 10.15 2.84
CA VAL A 76 -15.67 9.37 2.27
C VAL A 76 -14.53 10.29 1.83
N LEU A 77 -14.80 11.39 1.15
CA LEU A 77 -13.77 12.36 0.74
C LEU A 77 -13.06 12.97 1.95
N ASP A 78 -13.82 13.35 2.98
CA ASP A 78 -13.23 13.91 4.20
C ASP A 78 -12.42 12.88 4.97
N PHE A 79 -12.84 11.61 4.96
CA PHE A 79 -12.02 10.53 5.49
C PHE A 79 -10.69 10.39 4.73
N LEU A 80 -10.71 10.42 3.39
CA LEU A 80 -9.47 10.34 2.61
C LEU A 80 -8.52 11.51 2.91
N ARG A 81 -9.05 12.73 3.08
CA ARG A 81 -8.27 13.91 3.49
C ARG A 81 -7.74 13.78 4.91
N TYR A 82 -8.53 13.22 5.82
CA TYR A 82 -8.10 12.95 7.19
C TYR A 82 -6.90 12.00 7.24
N LEU A 83 -6.86 10.99 6.36
CA LEU A 83 -5.74 10.04 6.28
C LEU A 83 -4.41 10.67 5.85
N ASP A 84 -4.43 11.83 5.18
CA ASP A 84 -3.19 12.53 4.81
C ASP A 84 -2.37 12.96 6.04
N GLN A 85 -3.00 13.13 7.22
CA GLN A 85 -2.29 13.46 8.48
C GLN A 85 -1.31 12.36 8.90
N PHE A 86 -1.59 11.11 8.49
CA PHE A 86 -0.76 9.94 8.77
C PHE A 86 0.02 9.50 7.53
N GLY A 87 0.12 10.39 6.53
CA GLY A 87 0.82 10.18 5.29
C GLY A 87 2.32 9.93 5.49
N LYS A 88 2.91 9.13 4.60
CA LYS A 88 4.36 8.88 4.57
C LYS A 88 5.02 9.38 3.29
N THR A 89 4.22 9.84 2.32
CA THR A 89 4.73 10.33 1.04
C THR A 89 4.88 11.84 1.09
N LYS A 90 6.07 12.36 0.80
CA LYS A 90 6.25 13.80 0.55
C LYS A 90 5.59 14.17 -0.78
N VAL A 91 4.67 15.15 -0.74
CA VAL A 91 4.01 15.69 -1.95
C VAL A 91 4.34 17.17 -2.05
N HIS A 92 5.14 17.53 -3.04
CA HIS A 92 5.57 18.92 -3.26
C HIS A 92 4.41 19.78 -3.75
N LEU A 93 4.22 20.94 -3.13
CA LEU A 93 3.21 21.93 -3.54
C LEU A 93 3.68 22.71 -4.78
N GLN A 94 2.72 23.20 -5.57
CA GLN A 94 3.00 24.10 -6.68
C GLN A 94 3.65 25.37 -6.12
N GLY A 95 4.94 25.59 -6.40
CA GLY A 95 5.75 26.66 -5.80
C GLY A 95 6.92 26.17 -4.93
N CYS A 96 6.97 24.87 -4.62
CA CYS A 96 8.16 24.27 -4.02
C CYS A 96 9.28 24.18 -5.07
N VAL A 97 10.52 24.51 -4.68
CA VAL A 97 11.71 24.40 -5.54
C VAL A 97 11.94 22.98 -6.06
N PHE A 98 11.44 21.97 -5.33
CA PHE A 98 11.53 20.56 -5.69
C PHE A 98 10.31 20.03 -6.44
N TYR A 99 9.32 20.88 -6.74
CA TYR A 99 8.18 20.45 -7.53
C TYR A 99 8.64 19.95 -8.90
N GLY A 100 8.21 18.75 -9.30
CA GLY A 100 8.62 18.17 -10.57
C GLY A 100 10.03 17.54 -10.58
N HIS A 101 10.66 17.38 -9.42
CA HIS A 101 11.96 16.72 -9.29
C HIS A 101 11.80 15.34 -8.66
N SER A 102 12.37 14.31 -9.30
CA SER A 102 12.28 12.93 -8.82
C SER A 102 13.20 12.62 -7.65
N ASP A 103 14.29 13.38 -7.51
CA ASP A 103 15.29 13.23 -6.45
C ASP A 103 15.69 14.61 -5.91
N PRO A 104 14.99 15.12 -4.88
CA PRO A 104 15.24 16.45 -4.35
C PRO A 104 16.49 16.50 -3.47
N ALA A 105 17.47 17.32 -3.85
CA ALA A 105 18.74 17.51 -3.12
C ALA A 105 18.61 18.45 -1.90
N GLY A 106 17.56 18.30 -1.08
CA GLY A 106 17.39 19.09 0.14
C GLY A 106 16.02 18.96 0.82
N PRO A 107 15.89 19.44 2.08
CA PRO A 107 14.64 19.39 2.83
C PRO A 107 13.64 20.44 2.34
N CYS A 108 12.34 20.15 2.47
CA CYS A 108 11.28 21.14 2.27
C CYS A 108 10.13 20.97 3.26
N THR A 109 9.37 22.05 3.44
CA THR A 109 8.22 22.16 4.33
C THR A 109 6.94 21.57 3.73
N CYS A 110 7.01 20.92 2.57
CA CYS A 110 5.84 20.32 1.94
C CYS A 110 5.25 19.20 2.83
N PRO A 111 3.92 19.05 2.86
CA PRO A 111 3.25 18.10 3.73
C PRO A 111 3.57 16.65 3.32
N LEU A 112 3.49 15.75 4.30
CA LEU A 112 3.37 14.32 4.04
C LEU A 112 1.89 13.99 3.80
N ARG A 113 1.62 13.10 2.85
CA ARG A 113 0.30 12.67 2.44
C ARG A 113 0.28 11.17 2.16
N GLN A 114 -0.90 10.61 1.98
CA GLN A 114 -1.02 9.23 1.51
C GLN A 114 -0.57 9.14 0.05
N ALA A 115 0.08 8.04 -0.32
CA ALA A 115 0.33 7.77 -1.73
C ALA A 115 -1.01 7.50 -2.44
N TRP A 116 -1.16 8.00 -3.68
CA TRP A 116 -2.40 7.82 -4.44
C TRP A 116 -2.82 6.33 -4.53
N GLY A 117 -1.86 5.43 -4.76
CA GLY A 117 -2.12 4.00 -4.88
C GLY A 117 -2.61 3.35 -3.59
N SER A 118 -2.19 3.88 -2.43
CA SER A 118 -2.70 3.42 -1.13
C SER A 118 -4.17 3.81 -0.93
N LEU A 119 -4.54 5.04 -1.32
CA LEU A 119 -5.93 5.52 -1.26
C LEU A 119 -6.84 4.75 -2.23
N ASP A 120 -6.37 4.50 -3.45
CA ASP A 120 -7.12 3.73 -4.45
C ASP A 120 -7.39 2.29 -3.97
N ALA A 121 -6.36 1.61 -3.47
CA ALA A 121 -6.50 0.28 -2.90
C ALA A 121 -7.40 0.25 -1.66
N LEU A 122 -7.35 1.28 -0.81
CA LEU A 122 -8.25 1.43 0.34
C LEU A 122 -9.71 1.56 -0.10
N ILE A 123 -10.00 2.41 -1.08
CA ILE A 123 -11.35 2.58 -1.62
C ILE A 123 -11.87 1.27 -2.24
N GLY A 124 -11.02 0.52 -2.95
CA GLY A 124 -11.37 -0.82 -3.45
C GLY A 124 -11.79 -1.77 -2.32
N ARG A 125 -11.04 -1.81 -1.22
CA ARG A 125 -11.38 -2.64 -0.06
C ARG A 125 -12.66 -2.17 0.64
N LEU A 126 -12.87 -0.87 0.79
CA LEU A 126 -14.07 -0.32 1.41
C LEU A 126 -15.33 -0.55 0.58
N ARG A 127 -15.24 -0.55 -0.77
CA ARG A 127 -16.35 -0.96 -1.64
C ARG A 127 -16.76 -2.40 -1.37
N ALA A 128 -15.80 -3.32 -1.38
CA ALA A 128 -16.04 -4.73 -1.10
C ALA A 128 -16.59 -4.96 0.32
N ALA A 129 -16.04 -4.24 1.31
CA ALA A 129 -16.54 -4.30 2.68
C ALA A 129 -18.00 -3.84 2.79
N TYR A 130 -18.38 -2.79 2.08
CA TYR A 130 -19.74 -2.28 2.08
C TYR A 130 -20.74 -3.33 1.56
N GLU A 131 -20.42 -3.98 0.45
CA GLU A 131 -21.26 -5.04 -0.14
C GLU A 131 -21.38 -6.25 0.78
N GLU A 132 -20.29 -6.67 1.42
CA GLU A 132 -20.31 -7.77 2.39
C GLU A 132 -21.07 -7.46 3.68
N ASN A 133 -21.24 -6.18 4.03
CA ASN A 133 -22.06 -5.74 5.15
C ASN A 133 -23.53 -5.49 4.74
N GLY A 134 -23.97 -6.04 3.60
CA GLY A 134 -25.35 -5.97 3.12
C GLY A 134 -25.70 -4.69 2.36
N GLY A 135 -24.70 -3.89 2.00
CA GLY A 135 -24.89 -2.67 1.22
C GLY A 135 -25.13 -2.95 -0.26
N LEU A 136 -26.07 -2.23 -0.88
CA LEU A 136 -26.33 -2.33 -2.31
C LEU A 136 -25.23 -1.63 -3.13
N PRO A 137 -24.69 -2.24 -4.20
CA PRO A 137 -23.68 -1.63 -5.06
C PRO A 137 -24.05 -0.23 -5.58
N GLU A 138 -25.33 0.00 -5.85
CA GLU A 138 -25.92 1.22 -6.42
C GLU A 138 -25.93 2.38 -5.42
N MET A 139 -26.06 2.06 -4.13
CA MET A 139 -26.05 3.04 -3.03
C MET A 139 -24.65 3.19 -2.40
N ASN A 140 -23.65 2.49 -2.93
CA ASN A 140 -22.34 2.43 -2.34
C ASN A 140 -21.64 3.81 -2.36
N PRO A 141 -21.38 4.43 -1.19
CA PRO A 141 -20.82 5.77 -1.11
C PRO A 141 -19.38 5.84 -1.65
N PHE A 142 -18.65 4.71 -1.61
CA PHE A 142 -17.30 4.59 -2.13
C PHE A 142 -17.27 4.45 -3.66
N ALA A 143 -18.39 4.09 -4.30
CA ALA A 143 -18.52 3.90 -5.75
C ALA A 143 -18.90 5.19 -6.50
N SER A 144 -19.20 6.28 -5.79
CA SER A 144 -19.57 7.58 -6.37
C SER A 144 -18.55 8.11 -7.38
N SER A 145 -19.06 8.79 -8.42
CA SER A 145 -18.24 9.44 -9.45
C SER A 145 -17.29 10.49 -8.85
N ALA A 146 -17.72 11.19 -7.81
CA ALA A 146 -16.91 12.18 -7.10
C ALA A 146 -15.62 11.56 -6.52
N ILE A 147 -15.70 10.33 -5.98
CA ILE A 147 -14.53 9.60 -5.47
C ILE A 147 -13.56 9.29 -6.60
N ARG A 148 -14.07 8.87 -7.77
CA ARG A 148 -13.24 8.57 -8.95
C ARG A 148 -12.52 9.81 -9.48
N VAL A 149 -13.20 10.95 -9.51
CA VAL A 149 -12.61 12.23 -9.94
C VAL A 149 -11.51 12.65 -8.95
N TYR A 150 -11.81 12.62 -7.65
CA TYR A 150 -10.83 12.94 -6.61
C TYR A 150 -9.56 12.08 -6.69
N LEU A 151 -9.70 10.75 -6.81
CA LEU A 151 -8.53 9.86 -6.92
C LEU A 151 -7.69 10.14 -8.18
N ARG A 152 -8.33 10.55 -9.30
CA ARG A 152 -7.64 10.95 -10.52
C ARG A 152 -6.84 12.24 -10.30
N GLU A 153 -7.45 13.25 -9.68
CA GLU A 153 -6.77 14.52 -9.36
C GLU A 153 -5.57 14.31 -8.43
N ILE A 154 -5.72 13.45 -7.41
CA ILE A 154 -4.62 13.09 -6.51
C ILE A 154 -3.50 12.36 -7.28
N ARG A 155 -3.85 11.41 -8.15
CA ARG A 155 -2.86 10.73 -8.99
C ARG A 155 -2.09 11.71 -9.87
N ASP A 156 -2.79 12.64 -10.54
CA ASP A 156 -2.18 13.58 -11.47
C ASP A 156 -1.32 14.63 -10.74
N SER A 157 -1.79 15.14 -9.60
CA SER A 157 -1.04 16.09 -8.77
C SER A 157 0.22 15.45 -8.18
N GLN A 158 0.14 14.21 -7.68
CA GLN A 158 1.33 13.49 -7.18
C GLN A 158 2.32 13.13 -8.29
N ALA A 159 1.83 12.76 -9.48
CA ALA A 159 2.69 12.47 -10.62
C ALA A 159 3.49 13.70 -11.06
N LYS A 160 2.82 14.86 -11.15
CA LYS A 160 3.48 16.14 -11.45
C LYS A 160 4.47 16.54 -10.36
N ALA A 161 4.07 16.43 -9.08
CA ALA A 161 4.92 16.81 -7.95
C ALA A 161 6.23 16.00 -7.87
N ARG A 162 6.20 14.72 -8.26
CA ARG A 162 7.37 13.82 -8.28
C ARG A 162 8.20 13.90 -9.56
N GLY A 163 7.79 14.70 -10.54
CA GLY A 163 8.56 14.86 -11.77
C GLY A 163 8.63 13.64 -12.67
N ILE A 164 7.79 12.62 -12.46
CA ILE A 164 7.80 11.41 -13.29
C ILE A 164 7.25 11.84 -14.67
N PRO A 165 8.09 11.89 -15.73
CA PRO A 165 7.60 12.27 -17.05
C PRO A 165 6.61 11.19 -17.46
N TYR A 166 5.39 11.58 -17.82
CA TYR A 166 4.39 10.67 -18.35
C TYR A 166 4.82 10.23 -19.76
N LYS A 167 5.85 9.37 -19.87
CA LYS A 167 6.14 8.65 -21.12
C LYS A 167 5.05 7.60 -21.28
N LYS A 168 3.97 8.00 -21.94
CA LYS A 168 2.96 7.10 -22.52
C LYS A 168 3.72 6.08 -23.36
N LYS A 169 3.97 4.87 -22.86
CA LYS A 169 4.41 3.75 -23.70
C LYS A 169 3.27 3.52 -24.69
N LYS A 170 3.38 4.07 -25.90
CA LYS A 170 2.54 3.69 -27.04
C LYS A 170 2.74 2.19 -27.21
N LYS A 171 1.74 1.40 -26.82
CA LYS A 171 1.66 -0.02 -27.18
C LYS A 171 1.67 -0.06 -28.71
N LYS A 172 2.79 -0.47 -29.33
CA LYS A 172 2.82 -0.78 -30.77
C LYS A 172 1.75 -1.84 -30.99
N ARG A 173 0.62 -1.44 -31.59
CA ARG A 173 -0.27 -2.38 -32.27
C ARG A 173 0.55 -2.90 -33.45
N ASN A 174 1.10 -4.10 -33.33
CA ASN A 174 1.57 -4.83 -34.48
C ASN A 174 0.32 -5.20 -35.29
N ASN A 175 -0.04 -4.36 -36.26
CA ASN A 175 -0.94 -4.75 -37.33
C ASN A 175 -0.17 -5.78 -38.18
N ILE A 176 -0.36 -7.06 -37.87
CA ILE A 176 -0.04 -8.13 -38.80
C ILE A 176 -1.15 -8.09 -39.86
N ILE A 177 -0.84 -7.50 -41.01
CA ILE A 177 -1.68 -7.60 -42.21
C ILE A 177 -1.49 -9.03 -42.74
N PRO A 178 -2.54 -9.85 -42.91
CA PRO A 178 -2.41 -11.11 -43.62
C PRO A 178 -2.24 -10.80 -45.11
N ASN A 179 -1.05 -11.11 -45.64
CA ASN A 179 -0.77 -11.05 -47.06
C ASN A 179 -1.50 -12.20 -47.78
N VAL A 180 -2.69 -11.93 -48.30
CA VAL A 180 -3.36 -12.81 -49.27
C VAL A 180 -2.70 -12.58 -50.62
N LYS A 181 -1.84 -13.50 -51.05
CA LYS A 181 -1.46 -13.62 -52.46
C LYS A 181 -2.17 -14.81 -53.06
N ALA A 182 -3.10 -14.49 -53.95
CA ALA A 182 -3.77 -15.42 -54.83
C ALA A 182 -2.82 -15.98 -55.90
N ASN A 183 -3.21 -17.17 -56.32
CA ASN A 183 -2.61 -18.20 -57.15
C ASN A 183 -2.14 -17.77 -58.56
N LYS A 184 -1.13 -18.45 -59.11
CA LYS A 184 -1.14 -18.87 -60.52
C LYS A 184 -0.28 -20.13 -60.74
N GLU A 185 -0.98 -21.24 -60.92
CA GLU A 185 -0.50 -22.51 -61.49
C GLU A 185 0.17 -22.32 -62.84
N THR A 186 1.30 -23.02 -63.03
CA THR A 186 1.69 -23.64 -64.31
C THR A 186 2.57 -24.85 -64.02
N SER A 187 2.01 -26.05 -64.14
CA SER A 187 2.76 -27.30 -64.31
C SER A 187 2.21 -28.00 -65.54
N ASN A 188 3.06 -28.17 -66.55
CA ASN A 188 2.87 -29.08 -67.67
C ASN A 188 3.82 -30.27 -67.46
N THR A 189 3.32 -31.46 -67.78
CA THR A 189 3.96 -32.79 -67.84
C THR A 189 3.81 -33.65 -66.59
#